data_AF-A0A5S9MKN6-F1
#
_entry.id   AF-A0A5S9MKN6-F1
#
_cell.length_a   1.000
_cell.length_b   1.000
_cell.length_c   1.000
_cell.angle_alpha   90.00
_cell.angle_beta   90.00
_cell.angle_gamma   90.00
#
_symmetry.space_group_name_H-M   'P 1'
#
loop_
_entity.id
_entity.type
_entity.pdbx_description
1 polymer ?
#
loop_
_entity_poly.entity_id
_entity_poly.type
_entity_poly.pdbx_seq_one_letter_code
_entity_poly.pdbx_strand_id
1 'polypeptide(L)'
;MSIQSVDSFPLTGAQSGIWYAQQLDPANPIFNTAEYIEIKGPIDPIHFEAAIRKTVLETDSLYMRFIEDTDGPKQWMTSKKEIPFQYVNLQNEKQPIDAAKAWMKADLSTPVSLEKDVLFREVLFQLADDRFIWYQRIHHIAIDGFAFSLIARRVAEVYSALSNGTPMPPQTFGSLHDVVQEESTYRQSNRYEADRAFWKNRFADQPEVVSLAELAPRTSDHFIRKTAGFVAEKVKQNEKKCSSLRWYVA
;
A
#
# COMPACT_ATOMS: atom_id res chain seq x y z
N MET A 1 19.42 -0.49 -26.23
CA MET A 1 18.26 0.14 -26.89
C MET A 1 18.09 1.50 -26.25
N SER A 2 18.18 2.57 -27.03
CA SER A 2 18.03 3.94 -26.53
C SER A 2 16.58 4.13 -26.10
N ILE A 3 16.35 4.27 -24.79
CA ILE A 3 15.05 4.65 -24.24
C ILE A 3 14.76 6.06 -24.77
N GLN A 4 13.87 6.18 -25.76
CA GLN A 4 13.30 7.47 -26.15
C GLN A 4 12.76 8.13 -24.88
N SER A 5 13.03 9.42 -24.69
CA SER A 5 12.77 10.23 -23.50
C SER A 5 11.45 9.86 -22.81
N VAL A 6 11.54 8.90 -21.90
CA VAL A 6 10.47 8.66 -20.96
C VAL A 6 10.55 9.84 -20.00
N ASP A 7 9.46 10.60 -19.84
CA ASP A 7 9.33 11.65 -18.82
C ASP A 7 9.48 11.00 -17.45
N SER A 8 10.73 10.83 -17.04
CA SER A 8 11.13 10.27 -15.77
C SER A 8 11.42 11.40 -14.80
N PHE A 9 11.11 11.16 -13.53
CA PHE A 9 11.29 12.12 -12.46
C PHE A 9 11.83 11.45 -11.19
N PRO A 10 12.37 12.21 -10.23
CA PRO A 10 12.95 11.64 -9.03
C PRO A 10 11.93 10.87 -8.18
N LEU A 11 12.43 9.95 -7.36
CA LEU A 11 11.65 9.31 -6.30
C LEU A 11 11.36 10.31 -5.17
N THR A 12 10.25 10.11 -4.47
CA THR A 12 10.05 10.74 -3.15
C THR A 12 11.06 10.19 -2.14
N GLY A 13 11.24 10.87 -1.01
CA GLY A 13 12.14 10.44 0.05
C GLY A 13 11.74 9.08 0.63
N ALA A 14 10.44 8.84 0.78
CA ALA A 14 9.91 7.55 1.23
C ALA A 14 10.15 6.45 0.19
N GLN A 15 9.90 6.72 -1.09
CA GLN A 15 10.18 5.79 -2.18
C GLN A 15 11.67 5.45 -2.26
N SER A 16 12.55 6.44 -2.09
CA SER A 16 14.01 6.24 -2.10
C SER A 16 14.45 5.29 -0.98
N GLY A 17 13.90 5.44 0.23
CA GLY A 17 14.18 4.52 1.34
C GLY A 17 13.83 3.07 1.02
N ILE A 18 12.66 2.85 0.41
CA ILE A 18 12.21 1.51 -0.02
C ILE A 18 13.06 1.00 -1.18
N TRP A 19 13.38 1.84 -2.17
CA TRP A 19 14.22 1.48 -3.31
C TRP A 19 15.58 0.94 -2.84
N TYR A 20 16.33 1.72 -2.06
CA TYR A 20 17.65 1.30 -1.59
C TYR A 20 17.58 0.05 -0.71
N ALA A 21 16.53 -0.10 0.10
CA ALA A 21 16.35 -1.31 0.90
C ALA A 21 16.04 -2.53 0.03
N GLN A 22 15.25 -2.39 -1.04
CA GLN A 22 14.96 -3.47 -1.99
C GLN A 22 16.21 -3.87 -2.80
N GLN A 23 17.10 -2.92 -3.13
CA GLN A 23 18.33 -3.21 -3.88
C GLN A 23 19.32 -4.12 -3.11
N LEU A 24 19.18 -4.23 -1.78
CA LEU A 24 19.99 -5.16 -0.97
C LEU A 24 19.67 -6.63 -1.27
N ASP A 25 18.40 -6.91 -1.61
CA ASP A 25 17.93 -8.23 -2.04
C ASP A 25 16.74 -8.06 -3.00
N PRO A 26 16.98 -7.92 -4.32
CA PRO A 26 15.94 -7.63 -5.30
C PRO A 26 14.86 -8.72 -5.42
N ALA A 27 15.14 -9.95 -4.96
CA ALA A 27 14.19 -11.05 -4.97
C ALA A 27 13.36 -11.13 -3.68
N ASN A 28 13.63 -10.27 -2.69
CA ASN A 28 12.93 -10.30 -1.42
C ASN A 28 11.51 -9.72 -1.52
N PRO A 29 10.45 -10.48 -1.21
CA PRO A 29 9.07 -9.99 -1.26
C PRO A 29 8.66 -9.15 -0.04
N ILE A 30 9.56 -8.83 0.90
CA ILE A 30 9.24 -8.16 2.16
C ILE A 30 8.52 -6.81 1.98
N PHE A 31 8.72 -6.14 0.84
CA PHE A 31 8.05 -4.87 0.52
C PHE A 31 6.74 -5.05 -0.24
N ASN A 32 6.28 -6.27 -0.50
CA ASN A 32 4.87 -6.46 -0.81
C ASN A 32 4.05 -6.20 0.46
N THR A 33 3.15 -5.24 0.39
CA THR A 33 2.11 -5.04 1.40
C THR A 33 0.78 -5.53 0.86
N ALA A 34 -0.11 -5.92 1.77
CA ALA A 34 -1.45 -6.31 1.38
C ALA A 34 -2.45 -6.12 2.51
N GLU A 35 -3.68 -5.86 2.11
CA GLU A 35 -4.86 -5.91 2.96
C GLU A 35 -5.95 -6.77 2.33
N TYR A 36 -6.92 -7.16 3.14
CA TYR A 36 -8.16 -7.70 2.62
C TYR A 36 -9.35 -7.15 3.40
N ILE A 37 -10.47 -6.98 2.70
CA ILE A 37 -11.74 -6.49 3.24
C ILE A 37 -12.76 -7.61 3.15
N GLU A 38 -13.31 -8.01 4.30
CA GLU A 38 -14.45 -8.91 4.37
C GLU A 38 -15.73 -8.11 4.09
N ILE A 39 -16.44 -8.47 3.03
CA ILE A 39 -17.68 -7.83 2.61
C ILE A 39 -18.83 -8.79 2.93
N LYS A 40 -19.77 -8.29 3.74
CA LYS A 40 -21.01 -8.98 4.09
C LYS A 40 -22.15 -8.36 3.30
N GLY A 41 -22.78 -9.18 2.47
CA GLY A 41 -23.78 -8.77 1.50
C GLY A 41 -23.40 -9.19 0.08
N PRO A 42 -24.37 -9.19 -0.84
CA PRO A 42 -24.12 -9.53 -2.23
C PRO A 42 -23.23 -8.47 -2.89
N ILE A 43 -22.35 -8.93 -3.78
CA ILE A 43 -21.56 -8.09 -4.68
C ILE A 43 -21.87 -8.52 -6.10
N ASP A 44 -22.11 -7.54 -6.98
CA ASP A 44 -22.09 -7.75 -8.43
C ASP A 44 -20.61 -7.73 -8.89
N PRO A 45 -20.03 -8.86 -9.31
CA PRO A 45 -18.61 -8.90 -9.67
C PRO A 45 -18.27 -8.01 -10.88
N ILE A 46 -19.22 -7.76 -11.78
CA ILE A 46 -19.03 -6.93 -12.97
C ILE A 46 -18.91 -5.47 -12.57
N HIS A 47 -19.83 -4.98 -11.73
CA HIS A 47 -19.75 -3.62 -11.19
C HIS A 47 -18.52 -3.43 -10.29
N PHE A 48 -18.14 -4.45 -9.52
CA PHE A 48 -16.98 -4.40 -8.65
C PHE A 48 -15.67 -4.33 -9.43
N GLU A 49 -15.52 -5.15 -10.46
CA GLU A 49 -14.38 -5.07 -11.37
C GLU A 49 -14.29 -3.70 -12.04
N ALA A 50 -15.40 -3.17 -12.55
CA ALA A 50 -15.44 -1.85 -13.16
C ALA A 50 -15.03 -0.74 -12.16
N ALA A 51 -15.44 -0.88 -10.89
CA ALA A 51 -15.07 0.06 -9.84
C ALA A 51 -13.58 0.03 -9.49
N ILE A 52 -13.00 -1.17 -9.39
CA ILE A 52 -11.56 -1.35 -9.21
C ILE A 52 -10.82 -0.74 -10.40
N ARG A 53 -11.18 -1.13 -11.63
CA ARG A 53 -10.53 -0.64 -12.86
C ARG A 53 -10.50 0.87 -12.90
N LYS A 54 -11.63 1.53 -12.66
CA LYS A 54 -11.69 3.00 -12.62
C LYS A 54 -10.79 3.58 -11.53
N THR A 55 -10.84 3.04 -10.32
CA THR A 55 -10.07 3.55 -9.18
C THR A 55 -8.56 3.40 -9.39
N VAL A 56 -8.10 2.24 -9.85
CA VAL A 56 -6.67 2.04 -10.09
C VAL A 56 -6.18 2.95 -11.21
N LEU A 57 -6.95 3.14 -12.29
CA LEU A 57 -6.60 4.06 -13.38
C LEU A 57 -6.44 5.52 -12.91
N GLU A 58 -7.18 5.91 -11.87
CA GLU A 58 -7.07 7.24 -11.22
C GLU A 58 -5.87 7.35 -10.28
N THR A 59 -5.16 6.26 -9.98
CA THR A 59 -4.07 6.20 -9.00
C THR A 59 -2.71 6.10 -9.69
N ASP A 60 -2.02 7.23 -9.86
CA ASP A 60 -0.76 7.30 -10.61
C ASP A 60 0.34 6.39 -10.07
N SER A 61 0.50 6.31 -8.75
CA SER A 61 1.61 5.58 -8.12
C SER A 61 1.58 4.06 -8.39
N LEU A 62 0.42 3.48 -8.71
CA LEU A 62 0.27 2.07 -9.07
C LEU A 62 0.89 1.73 -10.43
N TYR A 63 1.04 2.73 -11.31
CA TYR A 63 1.55 2.58 -12.67
C TYR A 63 2.95 3.14 -12.83
N MET A 64 3.71 3.21 -11.74
CA MET A 64 5.11 3.60 -11.80
C MET A 64 6.01 2.40 -12.09
N ARG A 65 7.15 2.70 -12.68
CA ARG A 65 8.31 1.83 -12.82
C ARG A 65 9.51 2.57 -12.28
N PHE A 66 10.43 1.82 -11.69
CA PHE A 66 11.60 2.38 -11.02
C PHE A 66 12.85 1.80 -11.65
N ILE A 67 13.79 2.67 -12.00
CA ILE A 67 15.08 2.33 -12.59
C ILE A 67 16.16 3.18 -11.92
N GLU A 68 17.41 2.83 -12.12
CA GLU A 68 18.55 3.64 -11.70
C GLU A 68 19.47 3.89 -12.89
N ASP A 69 19.87 5.15 -13.09
CA ASP A 69 20.89 5.54 -14.05
C ASP A 69 22.04 6.27 -13.35
N THR A 70 22.91 6.94 -14.12
CA THR A 70 24.08 7.63 -13.57
C THR A 70 23.75 8.75 -12.60
N ASP A 71 22.52 9.28 -12.61
CA ASP A 71 22.08 10.37 -11.73
C ASP A 71 21.34 9.85 -10.48
N GLY A 72 21.16 8.53 -10.37
CA GLY A 72 20.46 7.86 -9.27
C GLY A 72 19.09 7.30 -9.65
N PRO A 73 18.26 6.91 -8.66
CA PRO A 73 16.97 6.30 -8.92
C PRO A 73 15.97 7.29 -9.50
N LYS A 74 15.27 6.84 -10.54
CA LYS A 74 14.22 7.58 -11.24
C LYS A 74 12.97 6.71 -11.35
N GLN A 75 11.82 7.38 -11.43
CA GLN A 75 10.55 6.73 -11.68
C GLN A 75 9.90 7.28 -12.94
N TRP A 76 9.13 6.44 -13.61
CA TRP A 76 8.37 6.84 -14.79
C TRP A 76 7.03 6.11 -14.87
N MET A 77 6.05 6.75 -15.50
CA MET A 77 4.71 6.21 -15.63
C MET A 77 4.62 5.25 -16.83
N THR A 78 4.24 4.00 -16.56
CA THR A 78 3.94 3.03 -17.62
C THR A 78 2.54 3.26 -18.22
N SER A 79 2.26 2.60 -19.35
CA SER A 79 0.90 2.61 -19.90
C SER A 79 -0.08 1.98 -18.92
N LYS A 80 -1.20 2.66 -18.65
CA LYS A 80 -2.25 2.17 -17.75
C LYS A 80 -3.17 1.10 -18.38
N LYS A 81 -2.58 0.13 -19.10
CA LYS A 81 -3.32 -0.91 -19.85
C LYS A 81 -3.55 -2.18 -19.05
N GLU A 82 -2.58 -2.56 -18.21
CA GLU A 82 -2.65 -3.76 -17.40
C GLU A 82 -3.41 -3.47 -16.11
N ILE A 83 -4.52 -4.18 -15.91
CA ILE A 83 -5.30 -4.10 -14.67
C ILE A 83 -5.44 -5.54 -14.14
N PRO A 84 -4.52 -6.01 -13.28
CA PRO A 84 -4.51 -7.36 -12.75
C PRO A 84 -5.61 -7.56 -11.72
N PHE A 85 -6.85 -7.71 -12.21
CA PHE A 85 -8.00 -8.10 -11.42
C PHE A 85 -8.35 -9.58 -11.66
N GLN A 86 -8.70 -10.28 -10.59
CA GLN A 86 -9.15 -11.66 -10.67
C GLN A 86 -10.40 -11.88 -9.81
N TYR A 87 -11.41 -12.54 -10.38
CA TYR A 87 -12.53 -13.07 -9.62
C TYR A 87 -12.32 -14.57 -9.36
N VAL A 88 -12.49 -15.00 -8.12
CA VAL A 88 -12.30 -16.40 -7.70
C VAL A 88 -13.51 -16.87 -6.92
N ASN A 89 -14.22 -17.85 -7.45
CA ASN A 89 -15.32 -18.50 -6.74
C ASN A 89 -14.79 -19.65 -5.87
N LEU A 90 -14.90 -19.49 -4.54
CA LEU A 90 -14.52 -20.48 -3.54
C LEU A 90 -15.74 -21.07 -2.81
N GLN A 91 -16.97 -20.85 -3.28
CA GLN A 91 -18.18 -21.30 -2.61
C GLN A 91 -18.24 -22.82 -2.40
N ASN A 92 -17.60 -23.58 -3.28
CA ASN A 92 -17.57 -25.05 -3.22
C ASN A 92 -16.39 -25.59 -2.40
N GLU A 93 -15.53 -24.74 -1.86
CA GLU A 93 -14.44 -25.16 -0.98
C GLU A 93 -14.98 -25.60 0.39
N LYS A 94 -14.34 -26.60 1.00
CA LYS A 94 -14.72 -27.05 2.35
C LYS A 94 -14.50 -25.98 3.41
N GLN A 95 -13.45 -25.17 3.23
CA GLN A 95 -13.09 -24.05 4.10
C GLN A 95 -12.73 -22.83 3.23
N PRO A 96 -13.71 -22.10 2.68
CA PRO A 96 -13.47 -21.04 1.70
C PRO A 96 -12.54 -19.93 2.23
N ILE A 97 -12.68 -19.57 3.51
CA ILE A 97 -11.85 -18.54 4.15
C ILE A 97 -10.39 -18.98 4.26
N ASP A 98 -10.14 -20.23 4.64
CA ASP A 98 -8.77 -20.75 4.79
C ASP A 98 -8.11 -20.91 3.42
N ALA A 99 -8.86 -21.32 2.40
CA ALA A 99 -8.40 -21.36 1.02
C ALA A 99 -8.00 -19.97 0.51
N ALA A 100 -8.84 -18.94 0.74
CA ALA A 100 -8.51 -17.57 0.40
C ALA A 100 -7.25 -17.08 1.13
N LYS A 101 -7.12 -17.34 2.45
CA LYS A 101 -5.94 -16.95 3.24
C LYS A 101 -4.66 -17.63 2.78
N ALA A 102 -4.72 -18.92 2.45
CA ALA A 102 -3.58 -19.65 1.89
C ALA A 102 -3.15 -19.05 0.55
N TRP A 103 -4.11 -18.74 -0.32
CA TRP A 103 -3.86 -18.06 -1.60
C TRP A 103 -3.19 -16.69 -1.39
N MET A 104 -3.76 -15.84 -0.52
CA MET A 104 -3.23 -14.50 -0.23
C MET A 104 -1.81 -14.55 0.32
N LYS A 105 -1.50 -15.54 1.16
CA LYS A 105 -0.14 -15.73 1.70
C LYS A 105 0.86 -16.12 0.61
N ALA A 106 0.45 -16.98 -0.33
CA ALA A 106 1.28 -17.39 -1.45
C ALA A 106 1.56 -16.20 -2.39
N ASP A 107 0.53 -15.42 -2.75
CA ASP A 107 0.69 -14.23 -3.59
C ASP A 107 1.58 -13.16 -2.93
N LEU A 108 1.39 -12.90 -1.63
CA LEU A 108 2.22 -11.96 -0.87
C LEU A 108 3.71 -12.33 -0.87
N SER A 109 4.02 -13.62 -0.97
CA SER A 109 5.40 -14.14 -1.00
C SER A 109 6.02 -14.12 -2.40
N THR A 110 5.31 -13.62 -3.41
CA THR A 110 5.80 -13.57 -4.80
C THR A 110 6.63 -12.30 -5.01
N PRO A 111 7.92 -12.39 -5.38
CA PRO A 111 8.74 -11.21 -5.65
C PRO A 111 8.15 -10.33 -6.77
N VAL A 112 8.32 -9.01 -6.67
CA VAL A 112 7.90 -8.04 -7.69
C VAL A 112 9.10 -7.23 -8.16
N SER A 113 9.41 -7.32 -9.44
CA SER A 113 10.44 -6.51 -10.07
C SER A 113 9.93 -5.09 -10.30
N LEU A 114 10.47 -4.11 -9.57
CA LEU A 114 10.12 -2.70 -9.70
C LEU A 114 10.35 -2.10 -11.09
N GLU A 115 11.25 -2.70 -11.87
CA GLU A 115 11.57 -2.29 -13.24
C GLU A 115 10.57 -2.82 -14.28
N LYS A 116 9.84 -3.91 -13.99
CA LYS A 116 9.18 -4.73 -15.02
C LYS A 116 7.73 -5.06 -14.68
N ASP A 117 7.47 -5.44 -13.44
CA ASP A 117 6.21 -6.06 -13.02
C ASP A 117 5.19 -5.04 -12.53
N VAL A 118 3.90 -5.30 -12.73
CA VAL A 118 2.84 -4.47 -12.16
C VAL A 118 2.95 -4.48 -10.64
N LEU A 119 2.86 -3.28 -10.05
CA LEU A 119 3.11 -3.09 -8.63
C LEU A 119 1.93 -3.49 -7.75
N PHE A 120 0.81 -3.88 -8.33
CA PHE A 120 -0.41 -4.22 -7.61
C PHE A 120 -1.10 -5.45 -8.18
N ARG A 121 -1.98 -6.06 -7.37
CA ARG A 121 -2.86 -7.16 -7.75
C ARG A 121 -4.15 -7.09 -6.94
N GLU A 122 -5.27 -7.26 -7.63
CA GLU A 122 -6.61 -7.15 -7.09
C GLU A 122 -7.34 -8.48 -7.23
N VAL A 123 -7.92 -9.00 -6.14
CA VAL A 123 -8.64 -10.28 -6.18
C VAL A 123 -9.93 -10.21 -5.38
N LEU A 124 -11.06 -10.55 -6.02
CA LEU A 124 -12.33 -10.73 -5.34
C LEU A 124 -12.62 -12.23 -5.19
N PHE A 125 -12.58 -12.72 -3.96
CA PHE A 125 -12.99 -14.07 -3.59
C PHE A 125 -14.47 -14.10 -3.21
N GLN A 126 -15.25 -14.97 -3.85
CA GLN A 126 -16.60 -15.28 -3.40
C GLN A 126 -16.58 -16.49 -2.47
N LEU A 127 -17.04 -16.31 -1.24
CA LEU A 127 -17.08 -17.35 -0.21
C LEU A 127 -18.48 -17.96 -0.03
N ALA A 128 -19.51 -17.17 -0.32
CA ALA A 128 -20.93 -17.53 -0.39
C ALA A 128 -21.65 -16.49 -1.26
N ASP A 129 -22.94 -16.67 -1.52
CA ASP A 129 -23.75 -15.71 -2.29
C ASP A 129 -23.72 -14.28 -1.71
N ASP A 130 -23.60 -14.15 -0.39
CA ASP A 130 -23.60 -12.88 0.35
C ASP A 130 -22.31 -12.66 1.15
N ARG A 131 -21.20 -13.35 0.80
CA ARG A 131 -19.93 -13.18 1.51
C ARG A 131 -18.75 -13.18 0.55
N PHE A 132 -17.97 -12.11 0.62
CA PHE A 132 -16.82 -11.90 -0.24
C PHE A 132 -15.60 -11.47 0.58
N ILE A 133 -14.41 -11.76 0.05
CA ILE A 133 -13.15 -11.14 0.47
C ILE A 133 -12.58 -10.42 -0.73
N TRP A 134 -12.34 -9.12 -0.59
CA TRP A 134 -11.54 -8.37 -1.55
C TRP A 134 -10.12 -8.23 -1.02
N TYR A 135 -9.15 -8.78 -1.74
CA TYR A 135 -7.73 -8.72 -1.46
C TYR A 135 -7.02 -7.73 -2.38
N GLN A 136 -6.13 -6.94 -1.80
CA GLN A 136 -5.26 -6.01 -2.50
C GLN A 136 -3.81 -6.30 -2.09
N ARG A 137 -2.96 -6.67 -3.04
CA ARG A 137 -1.50 -6.67 -2.85
C ARG A 137 -0.91 -5.50 -3.60
N ILE A 138 -0.12 -4.67 -2.95
CA ILE A 138 0.53 -3.53 -3.59
C ILE A 138 1.97 -3.44 -3.07
N HIS A 139 2.93 -3.16 -3.94
CA HIS A 139 4.31 -2.94 -3.53
C HIS A 139 4.38 -1.65 -2.73
N HIS A 140 5.04 -1.67 -1.57
CA HIS A 140 5.05 -0.57 -0.60
C HIS A 140 5.66 0.72 -1.16
N ILE A 141 6.48 0.63 -2.20
CA ILE A 141 7.02 1.79 -2.93
C ILE A 141 5.92 2.62 -3.64
N ALA A 142 4.79 1.99 -3.98
CA ALA A 142 3.69 2.65 -4.68
C ALA A 142 2.68 3.26 -3.70
N ILE A 143 2.40 2.59 -2.58
CA ILE A 143 1.40 3.04 -1.60
C ILE A 143 1.82 2.73 -0.16
N ASP A 144 1.24 3.49 0.78
CA ASP A 144 1.32 3.22 2.21
C ASP A 144 -0.02 2.69 2.77
N GLY A 145 -0.05 2.43 4.08
CA GLY A 145 -1.24 1.94 4.78
C GLY A 145 -2.44 2.90 4.73
N PHE A 146 -2.23 4.21 4.60
CA PHE A 146 -3.32 5.18 4.50
C PHE A 146 -3.91 5.20 3.08
N ALA A 147 -3.05 5.12 2.06
CA ALA A 147 -3.47 5.05 0.67
C ALA A 147 -4.35 3.83 0.35
N PHE A 148 -4.10 2.66 0.98
CA PHE A 148 -5.02 1.52 0.95
C PHE A 148 -6.47 1.92 1.30
N SER A 149 -6.65 2.66 2.41
CA SER A 149 -7.97 3.11 2.85
C SER A 149 -8.63 4.10 1.87
N LEU A 150 -7.84 4.93 1.19
CA LEU A 150 -8.34 5.85 0.17
C LEU A 150 -8.81 5.11 -1.08
N ILE A 151 -8.04 4.11 -1.54
CA ILE A 151 -8.41 3.23 -2.65
C ILE A 151 -9.69 2.47 -2.31
N ALA A 152 -9.77 1.85 -1.14
CA ALA A 152 -10.95 1.11 -0.70
C ALA A 152 -12.21 1.99 -0.67
N ARG A 153 -12.10 3.21 -0.12
CA ARG A 153 -13.20 4.19 -0.11
C ARG A 153 -13.62 4.58 -1.51
N ARG A 154 -12.66 4.82 -2.41
CA ARG A 154 -12.93 5.21 -3.79
C ARG A 154 -13.60 4.09 -4.59
N VAL A 155 -13.16 2.84 -4.43
CA VAL A 155 -13.84 1.68 -5.02
C VAL A 155 -15.27 1.56 -4.52
N ALA A 156 -15.51 1.72 -3.21
CA ALA A 156 -16.85 1.67 -2.65
C ALA A 156 -17.78 2.78 -3.22
N GLU A 157 -17.25 4.00 -3.36
CA GLU A 157 -17.98 5.13 -3.94
C GLU A 157 -18.39 4.86 -5.41
N VAL A 158 -17.43 4.41 -6.21
CA VAL A 158 -17.65 4.08 -7.63
C VAL A 158 -18.59 2.89 -7.79
N TYR A 159 -18.38 1.82 -7.01
CA TYR A 159 -19.24 0.64 -7.02
C TYR A 159 -20.69 0.99 -6.67
N SER A 160 -20.88 1.87 -5.68
CA SER A 160 -22.21 2.33 -5.28
C SER A 160 -22.91 3.10 -6.39
N ALA A 161 -22.18 3.95 -7.12
CA ALA A 161 -22.74 4.68 -8.25
C ALA A 161 -23.17 3.74 -9.39
N LEU A 162 -22.30 2.79 -9.75
CA LEU A 162 -22.59 1.78 -10.76
C LEU A 162 -23.80 0.90 -10.38
N SER A 163 -23.83 0.41 -9.15
CA SER A 163 -24.89 -0.48 -8.64
C SER A 163 -26.24 0.20 -8.56
N ASN A 164 -26.28 1.50 -8.26
CA ASN A 164 -27.51 2.27 -8.17
C ASN A 164 -27.91 2.96 -9.49
N GLY A 165 -27.09 2.84 -10.55
CA GLY A 165 -27.31 3.55 -11.81
C GLY A 165 -27.25 5.09 -11.66
N THR A 166 -26.50 5.61 -10.67
CA THR A 166 -26.35 7.06 -10.46
C THR A 166 -25.13 7.60 -11.20
N PRO A 167 -25.03 8.93 -11.41
CA PRO A 167 -23.88 9.52 -12.06
C PRO A 167 -22.56 9.17 -11.36
N MET A 168 -21.52 8.96 -12.16
CA MET A 168 -20.19 8.64 -11.66
C MET A 168 -19.59 9.83 -10.88
N PRO A 169 -19.09 9.62 -9.64
CA PRO A 169 -18.37 10.66 -8.92
C PRO A 169 -17.13 11.14 -9.69
N PRO A 170 -16.77 12.44 -9.57
CA PRO A 170 -15.57 12.99 -10.19
C PRO A 170 -14.31 12.32 -9.63
N GLN A 171 -13.20 12.39 -10.37
CA GLN A 171 -11.90 11.92 -9.90
C GLN A 171 -11.43 12.75 -8.70
N THR A 172 -10.88 12.08 -7.69
CA THR A 172 -10.48 12.72 -6.41
C THR A 172 -8.99 12.66 -6.13
N PHE A 173 -8.24 11.74 -6.75
CA PHE A 173 -6.80 11.62 -6.54
C PHE A 173 -6.02 12.65 -7.37
N GLY A 174 -5.03 13.28 -6.73
CA GLY A 174 -4.09 14.20 -7.36
C GLY A 174 -2.95 13.47 -8.06
N SER A 175 -2.04 14.25 -8.66
CA SER A 175 -0.90 13.73 -9.39
C SER A 175 0.27 13.36 -8.47
N LEU A 176 0.95 12.25 -8.76
CA LEU A 176 2.20 11.92 -8.08
C LEU A 176 3.29 12.98 -8.34
N HIS A 177 3.25 13.64 -9.50
CA HIS A 177 4.18 14.72 -9.82
C HIS A 177 4.03 15.90 -8.85
N ASP A 178 2.80 16.22 -8.43
CA ASP A 178 2.56 17.31 -7.48
C ASP A 178 3.19 17.00 -6.12
N VAL A 179 3.13 15.74 -5.66
CA VAL A 179 3.77 15.28 -4.43
C VAL A 179 5.29 15.40 -4.53
N VAL A 180 5.89 14.98 -5.64
CA VAL A 180 7.34 15.12 -5.87
C VAL A 180 7.77 16.58 -5.90
N GLN A 181 6.96 17.45 -6.50
CA GLN A 181 7.23 18.89 -6.53
C GLN A 181 7.11 19.54 -5.14
N GLU A 182 6.12 19.15 -4.34
CA GLU A 182 5.97 19.60 -2.95
C GLU A 182 7.18 19.17 -2.11
N GLU A 183 7.64 17.93 -2.25
CA GLU A 183 8.83 17.46 -1.53
C GLU A 183 10.10 18.20 -1.96
N SER A 184 10.28 18.44 -3.26
CA SER A 184 11.40 19.23 -3.78
C SER A 184 11.40 20.64 -3.18
N THR A 185 10.21 21.27 -3.11
CA THR A 185 10.03 22.59 -2.50
C THR A 185 10.38 22.57 -1.01
N TYR A 186 9.94 21.53 -0.28
CA TYR A 186 10.30 21.35 1.12
C TYR A 186 11.81 21.24 1.31
N ARG A 187 12.50 20.40 0.51
CA ARG A 187 13.96 20.17 0.61
C ARG A 187 14.80 21.42 0.35
N GLN A 188 14.28 22.37 -0.43
CA GLN A 188 14.94 23.65 -0.72
C GLN A 188 14.60 24.75 0.30
N SER A 189 13.78 24.45 1.31
CA SER A 189 13.30 25.44 2.28
C SER A 189 14.17 25.53 3.53
N ASN A 190 14.11 26.67 4.22
CA ASN A 190 14.73 26.83 5.55
C ASN A 190 14.14 25.86 6.58
N ARG A 191 12.90 25.40 6.39
CA ARG A 191 12.26 24.42 7.26
C ARG A 191 12.99 23.08 7.21
N TYR A 192 13.44 22.64 6.04
CA TYR A 192 14.22 21.41 5.91
C TYR A 192 15.52 21.46 6.72
N GLU A 193 16.27 22.56 6.65
CA GLU A 193 17.49 22.70 7.44
C GLU A 193 17.21 22.77 8.95
N ALA A 194 16.11 23.42 9.36
CA ALA A 194 15.68 23.44 10.75
C ALA A 194 15.31 22.03 11.26
N ASP A 195 14.51 21.28 10.50
CA ASP A 195 14.13 19.90 10.83
C ASP A 195 15.36 18.98 10.90
N ARG A 196 16.29 19.14 9.96
CA ARG A 196 17.56 18.42 9.94
C ARG A 196 18.41 18.71 11.18
N ALA A 197 18.57 19.98 11.55
CA ALA A 197 19.32 20.38 12.73
C ALA A 197 18.67 19.83 14.01
N PHE A 198 17.34 19.91 14.10
CA PHE A 198 16.58 19.34 15.20
C PHE A 198 16.85 17.84 15.38
N TRP A 199 16.67 17.03 14.34
CA TRP A 199 16.84 15.57 14.44
C TRP A 199 18.30 15.17 14.73
N LYS A 200 19.27 15.86 14.14
CA LYS A 200 20.69 15.64 14.45
C LYS A 200 21.02 15.92 15.91
N ASN A 201 20.50 17.02 16.45
CA ASN A 201 20.72 17.37 17.85
C ASN A 201 20.00 16.40 18.79
N ARG A 202 18.78 15.96 18.41
CA ARG A 202 17.95 15.06 19.23
C ARG A 202 18.57 13.68 19.43
N PHE A 203 19.34 13.20 18.45
CA PHE A 203 20.00 11.90 18.44
C PHE A 203 21.54 12.03 18.36
N ALA A 204 22.10 13.12 18.91
CA ALA A 204 23.54 13.37 18.87
C ALA A 204 24.36 12.30 19.62
N ASP A 205 23.75 11.67 20.61
CA ASP A 205 24.29 10.57 21.41
C ASP A 205 24.21 9.20 20.72
N GLN A 206 23.56 9.11 19.55
CA GLN A 206 23.41 7.90 18.73
C GLN A 206 23.04 6.66 19.57
N PRO A 207 21.89 6.70 20.27
CA PRO A 207 21.50 5.62 21.15
C PRO A 207 21.38 4.31 20.37
N GLU A 208 21.88 3.22 20.96
CA GLU A 208 21.77 1.90 20.37
C GLU A 208 20.28 1.50 20.25
N VAL A 209 19.92 0.92 19.10
CA VAL A 209 18.56 0.40 18.90
C VAL A 209 18.39 -0.86 19.72
N VAL A 210 17.55 -0.81 20.74
CA VAL A 210 17.24 -1.96 21.59
C VAL A 210 16.14 -2.82 20.97
N SER A 211 16.29 -4.14 21.09
CA SER A 211 15.32 -5.14 20.66
C SER A 211 14.75 -5.87 21.89
N LEU A 212 13.50 -6.34 21.79
CA LEU A 212 12.90 -7.23 22.79
C LEU A 212 13.48 -8.67 22.73
N ALA A 213 14.24 -8.97 21.67
CA ALA A 213 14.93 -10.24 21.46
C ALA A 213 16.43 -10.02 21.27
N GLU A 214 17.25 -10.98 21.72
CA GLU A 214 18.72 -10.91 21.71
C GLU A 214 19.33 -10.88 20.30
N LEU A 215 18.59 -11.33 19.27
CA LEU A 215 19.04 -11.39 17.88
C LEU A 215 17.91 -10.92 16.96
N ALA A 216 18.04 -9.72 16.41
CA ALA A 216 17.20 -9.24 15.31
C ALA A 216 18.05 -9.27 14.02
N PRO A 217 17.68 -10.06 13.00
CA PRO A 217 18.35 -9.96 11.71
C PRO A 217 18.16 -8.55 11.14
N ARG A 218 19.19 -8.01 10.48
CA ARG A 218 19.15 -6.64 9.90
C ARG A 218 18.13 -6.51 8.77
N THR A 219 17.82 -7.62 8.10
CA THR A 219 16.84 -7.72 7.01
C THR A 219 16.03 -9.00 7.19
N SER A 220 14.72 -8.90 6.97
CA SER A 220 13.82 -10.06 6.95
C SER A 220 13.38 -10.34 5.52
N ASP A 221 13.18 -11.61 5.19
CA ASP A 221 12.62 -12.07 3.92
C ASP A 221 11.14 -12.48 4.03
N HIS A 222 10.63 -12.56 5.26
CA HIS A 222 9.22 -12.85 5.54
C HIS A 222 8.74 -12.20 6.84
N PHE A 223 7.43 -12.17 7.04
CA PHE A 223 6.81 -11.75 8.31
C PHE A 223 6.25 -12.94 9.07
N ILE A 224 6.61 -13.05 10.35
CA ILE A 224 5.88 -13.91 11.30
C ILE A 224 4.72 -13.09 11.86
N ARG A 225 3.51 -13.34 11.36
CA ARG A 225 2.29 -12.64 11.78
C ARG A 225 1.51 -13.47 12.81
N LYS A 226 1.25 -12.88 13.98
CA LYS A 226 0.31 -13.40 14.98
C LYS A 226 -0.82 -12.41 15.18
N THR A 227 -2.05 -12.83 14.92
CA THR A 227 -3.25 -12.00 15.10
C THR A 227 -3.96 -12.40 16.38
N ALA A 228 -4.32 -11.41 17.20
CA ALA A 228 -5.16 -11.59 18.38
C ALA A 228 -6.34 -10.63 18.30
N GLY A 229 -7.55 -11.14 18.49
CA GLY A 229 -8.75 -10.33 18.60
C GLY A 229 -8.88 -9.73 20.00
N PHE A 230 -9.23 -8.45 20.08
CA PHE A 230 -9.64 -7.83 21.33
C PHE A 230 -11.17 -7.82 21.42
N VAL A 231 -11.72 -8.30 22.52
CA VAL A 231 -13.15 -8.17 22.81
C VAL A 231 -13.50 -6.71 23.10
N ALA A 232 -14.68 -6.26 22.63
CA ALA A 232 -15.11 -4.86 22.69
C ALA A 232 -15.04 -4.25 24.11
N GLU A 233 -15.25 -5.05 25.16
CA GLU A 233 -15.16 -4.62 26.54
C GLU A 233 -13.73 -4.17 26.93
N LYS A 234 -12.70 -4.90 26.47
CA LYS A 234 -11.29 -4.51 26.68
C LYS A 234 -10.94 -3.22 25.92
N VAL A 235 -11.51 -3.03 24.73
CA VAL A 235 -11.32 -1.79 23.95
C VAL A 235 -11.91 -0.59 24.70
N LYS A 236 -13.16 -0.71 25.19
CA LYS A 236 -13.81 0.34 26.00
C LYS A 236 -13.06 0.65 27.30
N GLN A 237 -12.45 -0.35 27.92
CA GLN A 237 -11.62 -0.15 29.12
C GLN A 237 -10.36 0.68 28.80
N ASN A 238 -9.75 0.48 27.63
CA ASN A 238 -8.62 1.27 27.18
C ASN A 238 -9.02 2.71 26.83
N GLU A 239 -10.17 2.92 26.18
CA GLU A 239 -10.69 4.27 25.91
C GLU A 239 -10.89 5.08 27.19
N LYS A 240 -11.47 4.47 28.24
CA LYS A 240 -11.64 5.11 29.55
C LYS A 240 -10.32 5.48 30.22
N LYS A 241 -9.27 4.65 30.05
CA LYS A 241 -7.93 4.96 30.56
C LYS A 241 -7.32 6.13 29.78
N CYS A 242 -7.41 6.13 28.45
CA CYS A 242 -6.91 7.21 27.61
C CYS A 242 -7.60 8.54 27.89
N SER A 243 -8.91 8.56 28.13
CA SER A 243 -9.64 9.79 28.48
C SER A 243 -9.35 10.32 29.89
N SER A 244 -8.85 9.47 30.78
CA SER A 244 -8.40 9.86 32.12
C SER A 244 -6.97 10.41 32.15
N LEU A 245 -6.20 10.22 31.08
CA LEU A 245 -4.86 10.76 30.93
C LEU A 245 -4.94 12.20 30.40
N ARG A 246 -4.54 13.16 31.23
CA ARG A 246 -4.32 14.54 30.79
C ARG A 246 -2.98 14.62 30.07
N TRP A 247 -3.03 14.84 28.77
CA TRP A 247 -1.86 15.13 27.96
C TRP A 247 -1.49 16.59 28.16
N TYR A 248 -0.43 16.85 28.93
CA TYR A 248 0.24 18.14 28.91
C TYR A 248 1.27 18.07 27.80
N VAL A 249 0.98 18.72 26.67
CA VAL A 249 2.00 19.02 25.67
C VAL A 249 2.76 20.22 26.21
N ALA A 250 3.99 20.00 26.66
CA ALA A 250 4.95 21.06 26.96
C ALA A 250 5.64 21.51 25.66
#